data_AF-A0A3N5ZIV9-F1
#
_entry.id   AF-A0A3N5ZIV9-F1
#
_cell.length_a   1.000
_cell.length_b   1.000
_cell.length_c   1.000
_cell.angle_alpha   90.00
_cell.angle_beta   90.00
_cell.angle_gamma   90.00
#
_symmetry.space_group_name_H-M   'P 1'
#
loop_
_entity.id
_entity.type
_entity.pdbx_description
1 polymer ?
#
loop_
_entity_poly.entity_id
_entity_poly.type
_entity_poly.pdbx_seq_one_letter_code
_entity_poly.pdbx_strand_id
1 'polypeptide(L)'
;MGSVLRRLLFFFQRKKFDRDLEDELRFHEEMKAYARADADGMSGDEARAAARRRIGNPLRLREQSREPWTFATVETFAQDVRHALRLIRRDPAFTFTALATLALGIGLNTAIFSVAYGVIWRPLPYPNPDRLVIVASAQQTETGPKTLGTWAPVTYEALRPRVTTLDDLAAYTSIDVQFTGRGEPLQLPAVDVSPNFVATLGVSPARGRAFLTGAAAPD
;
A
#
# COMPACT_ATOMS: atom_id res chain seq x y z
N MET A 1 9.37 18.14 -4.03
CA MET A 1 10.20 16.98 -4.42
C MET A 1 11.62 17.31 -4.91
N GLY A 2 11.95 18.54 -5.34
CA GLY A 2 13.29 18.86 -5.89
C GLY A 2 14.44 19.10 -4.90
N SER A 3 14.17 19.25 -3.60
CA SER A 3 15.20 19.53 -2.58
C SER A 3 15.99 18.30 -2.19
N VAL A 4 15.34 17.13 -2.04
CA VAL A 4 15.99 15.88 -1.62
C VAL A 4 16.95 15.34 -2.68
N LEU A 5 16.56 15.40 -3.96
CA LEU A 5 17.38 14.98 -5.10
C LEU A 5 18.62 15.86 -5.28
N ARG A 6 18.51 17.18 -5.13
CA ARG A 6 19.69 18.06 -5.14
C ARG A 6 20.64 17.75 -3.98
N ARG A 7 20.11 17.51 -2.78
CA ARG A 7 20.90 17.14 -1.59
C ARG A 7 21.66 15.81 -1.78
N LEU A 8 21.03 14.83 -2.43
CA LEU A 8 21.65 13.54 -2.81
C LEU A 8 22.73 13.69 -3.89
N LEU A 9 22.50 14.51 -4.91
CA LEU A 9 23.49 14.75 -5.98
C LEU A 9 24.73 15.49 -5.45
N PHE A 10 24.55 16.42 -4.51
CA PHE A 10 25.65 17.12 -3.87
C PHE A 10 26.53 16.17 -3.04
N PHE A 11 25.95 15.18 -2.34
CA PHE A 11 26.70 14.15 -1.58
C PHE A 11 27.74 13.43 -2.44
N PHE A 12 27.41 13.13 -3.70
CA PHE A 12 28.34 12.50 -4.65
C PHE A 12 29.44 13.43 -5.16
N GLN A 13 29.25 14.76 -5.10
CA GLN A 13 30.21 15.76 -5.57
C GLN A 13 31.04 16.41 -4.45
N ARG A 14 31.09 15.81 -3.26
CA ARG A 14 31.85 16.30 -2.08
C ARG A 14 33.27 16.75 -2.42
N LYS A 15 34.02 15.95 -3.20
CA LYS A 15 35.40 16.27 -3.59
C LYS A 15 35.52 17.48 -4.54
N LYS A 16 34.48 17.75 -5.32
CA LYS A 16 34.42 18.90 -6.24
C LYS A 16 34.13 20.18 -5.45
N PHE A 17 33.17 20.12 -4.53
CA PHE A 17 32.82 21.27 -3.71
C PHE A 17 33.95 21.70 -2.75
N ASP A 18 34.62 20.76 -2.10
CA ASP A 18 35.79 21.08 -1.25
C ASP A 18 36.92 21.74 -2.05
N ARG A 19 37.05 21.40 -3.34
CA ARG A 19 38.03 21.97 -4.27
C ARG A 19 37.62 23.35 -4.74
N ASP A 20 36.36 23.51 -5.15
CA ASP A 20 35.81 24.79 -5.60
C ASP A 20 35.88 25.85 -4.47
N LEU A 21 35.60 25.46 -3.21
CA LEU A 21 35.73 26.34 -2.05
C LEU A 21 37.18 26.73 -1.75
N GLU A 22 38.12 25.81 -1.97
CA GLU A 22 39.55 26.08 -1.79
C GLU A 22 40.08 27.02 -2.88
N ASP A 23 39.61 26.84 -4.11
CA ASP A 23 39.92 27.71 -5.25
C ASP A 23 39.35 29.12 -5.05
N GLU A 24 38.13 29.24 -4.51
CA GLU A 24 37.49 30.54 -4.23
C GLU A 24 38.17 31.29 -3.07
N LEU A 25 38.58 30.58 -2.02
CA LEU A 25 39.38 31.17 -0.94
C LEU A 25 40.74 31.69 -1.44
N ARG A 26 41.43 30.92 -2.30
CA ARG A 26 42.69 31.33 -2.92
C ARG A 26 42.50 32.57 -3.81
N PHE A 27 41.44 32.60 -4.61
CA PHE A 27 41.12 33.75 -5.44
C PHE A 27 40.91 35.03 -4.61
N HIS A 28 40.22 34.92 -3.47
CA HIS A 28 40.03 36.04 -2.55
C HIS A 28 41.32 36.50 -1.86
N GLU A 29 42.25 35.59 -1.55
CA GLU A 29 43.59 35.94 -1.05
C GLU A 29 44.38 36.76 -2.07
N GLU A 30 44.39 36.30 -3.33
CA GLU A 30 45.12 36.94 -4.43
C GLU A 30 44.55 38.32 -4.76
N MET A 31 43.22 38.46 -4.85
CA MET A 31 42.55 39.74 -5.07
C MET A 31 42.90 40.79 -4.00
N LYS A 32 42.94 40.41 -2.72
CA LYS A 32 43.29 41.32 -1.62
C LYS A 32 44.77 41.69 -1.62
N ALA A 33 45.64 40.77 -2.02
CA ALA A 33 47.07 41.06 -2.18
C ALA A 33 47.29 42.05 -3.34
N TYR A 34 46.62 41.86 -4.48
CA TYR A 34 46.73 42.75 -5.63
C TYR A 34 46.23 44.17 -5.33
N ALA A 35 45.05 44.29 -4.71
CA ALA A 35 44.49 45.60 -4.35
C ALA A 35 45.39 46.42 -3.41
N ARG A 36 46.23 45.77 -2.59
CA ARG A 36 47.18 46.46 -1.71
C ARG A 36 48.51 46.79 -2.37
N ALA A 37 48.98 45.94 -3.27
CA ALA A 37 50.13 46.28 -4.10
C ALA A 37 49.84 47.56 -4.91
N ASP A 38 48.61 47.73 -5.36
CA ASP A 38 48.15 48.91 -6.11
C ASP A 38 47.89 50.14 -5.22
N ALA A 39 47.24 49.97 -4.06
CA ALA A 39 46.89 51.09 -3.17
C ALA A 39 48.05 51.61 -2.31
N ASP A 40 48.91 50.73 -1.81
CA ASP A 40 49.96 51.06 -0.83
C ASP A 40 51.38 51.01 -1.43
N GLY A 41 51.53 50.71 -2.72
CA GLY A 41 52.84 50.60 -3.40
C GLY A 41 53.73 49.48 -2.85
N MET A 42 53.14 48.52 -2.13
CA MET A 42 53.86 47.45 -1.43
C MET A 42 54.41 46.40 -2.40
N SER A 43 55.57 45.81 -2.07
CA SER A 43 56.09 44.67 -2.83
C SER A 43 55.12 43.48 -2.75
N GLY A 44 55.01 42.70 -3.83
CA GLY A 44 54.00 41.63 -3.96
C GLY A 44 54.04 40.58 -2.84
N ASP A 45 55.20 40.34 -2.24
CA ASP A 45 55.33 39.38 -1.14
C ASP A 45 54.88 39.94 0.21
N GLU A 46 55.09 41.24 0.47
CA GLU A 46 54.56 41.91 1.67
C GLU A 46 53.04 42.04 1.61
N ALA A 47 52.48 42.33 0.44
CA ALA A 47 51.04 42.42 0.24
C ALA A 47 50.33 41.07 0.50
N ARG A 48 50.92 39.96 0.05
CA ARG A 48 50.43 38.59 0.32
C ARG A 48 50.49 38.24 1.81
N ALA A 49 51.61 38.54 2.48
CA ALA A 49 51.76 38.28 3.90
C ALA A 49 50.75 39.10 4.74
N ALA A 50 50.50 40.35 4.37
CA ALA A 50 49.52 41.22 5.02
C ALA A 50 48.07 40.79 4.75
N ALA A 51 47.78 40.19 3.60
CA ALA A 51 46.46 39.63 3.28
C ALA A 51 46.14 38.40 4.15
N ARG A 52 47.10 37.46 4.26
CA ARG A 52 46.96 36.25 5.08
C ARG A 52 46.70 36.55 6.56
N ARG A 53 47.39 37.53 7.14
CA ARG A 53 47.22 37.90 8.55
C ARG A 53 45.82 38.43 8.88
N ARG A 54 45.11 39.02 7.90
CA ARG A 54 43.81 39.67 8.12
C ARG A 54 42.61 38.76 7.82
N ILE A 55 42.79 37.70 7.03
CA ILE A 55 41.77 36.68 6.77
C ILE A 55 41.53 35.81 8.01
N GLY A 56 42.47 35.80 8.97
CA GLY A 56 42.33 35.10 10.24
C GLY A 56 42.71 33.63 10.13
N ASN A 57 42.15 32.76 10.98
CA ASN A 57 42.43 31.33 10.93
C ASN A 57 41.63 30.67 9.78
N PRO A 58 42.28 30.23 8.69
CA PRO A 58 41.59 29.67 7.52
C PRO A 58 40.83 28.38 7.86
N LEU A 59 41.26 27.63 8.89
CA LEU A 59 40.54 26.43 9.36
C LEU A 59 39.17 26.78 9.94
N ARG A 60 39.09 27.91 10.66
CA ARG A 60 37.85 28.33 11.35
C ARG A 60 36.81 28.89 10.38
N LEU A 61 37.26 29.58 9.33
CA LEU A 61 36.38 30.03 8.24
C LEU A 61 35.83 28.84 7.44
N ARG A 62 36.64 27.79 7.24
CA ARG A 62 36.23 26.53 6.60
C ARG A 62 35.18 25.76 7.42
N GLU A 63 35.29 25.75 8.75
CA GLU A 63 34.27 25.13 9.63
C GLU A 63 32.95 25.89 9.61
N GLN A 64 32.98 27.23 9.75
CA GLN A 64 31.76 28.06 9.73
C GLN A 64 31.01 28.03 8.39
N SER A 65 31.71 27.86 7.27
CA SER A 65 31.09 27.73 5.94
C SER A 65 30.54 26.33 5.66
N ARG A 66 30.94 25.31 6.44
CA ARG A 66 30.43 23.93 6.32
C ARG A 66 29.09 23.71 7.04
N GLU A 67 28.77 24.48 8.07
CA GLU A 67 27.58 24.28 8.91
C GLU A 67 26.21 24.49 8.20
N PRO A 68 26.01 25.42 7.23
CA PRO A 68 24.69 25.62 6.63
C PRO A 68 24.33 24.65 5.49
N TRP A 69 25.29 23.89 4.96
CA TRP A 69 25.08 23.10 3.75
C TRP A 69 24.85 21.63 4.10
N THR A 70 23.58 21.21 4.02
CA THR A 70 22.90 19.89 3.98
C THR A 70 23.64 18.54 4.11
N PHE A 71 24.97 18.47 3.96
CA PHE A 71 25.78 17.27 4.06
C PHE A 71 25.75 16.62 5.44
N ALA A 72 25.64 17.42 6.51
CA ALA A 72 25.56 16.92 7.87
C ALA A 72 24.37 15.96 8.05
N THR A 73 23.19 16.26 7.50
CA THR A 73 21.99 15.43 7.73
C THR A 73 22.07 14.05 7.07
N VAL A 74 22.71 13.93 5.90
CA VAL A 74 22.85 12.64 5.21
C VAL A 74 23.97 11.80 5.84
N GLU A 75 25.08 12.42 6.22
CA GLU A 75 26.20 11.74 6.88
C GLU A 75 25.80 11.28 8.29
N THR A 76 25.08 12.12 9.05
CA THR A 76 24.46 11.73 10.32
C THR A 76 23.45 10.61 10.13
N PHE A 77 22.55 10.69 9.14
CA PHE A 77 21.60 9.61 8.87
C PHE A 77 22.28 8.28 8.51
N ALA A 78 23.31 8.30 7.65
CA ALA A 78 24.06 7.10 7.30
C ALA A 78 24.82 6.52 8.50
N GLN A 79 25.35 7.38 9.36
CA GLN A 79 26.00 6.99 10.61
C GLN A 79 25.01 6.37 11.59
N ASP A 80 23.81 6.96 11.72
CA ASP A 80 22.72 6.45 12.55
C ASP A 80 22.24 5.08 12.06
N VAL A 81 22.04 4.91 10.75
CA VAL A 81 21.67 3.61 10.15
C VAL A 81 22.76 2.56 10.40
N ARG A 82 24.04 2.91 10.21
CA ARG A 82 25.16 1.99 10.50
C ARG A 82 25.20 1.64 11.99
N HIS A 83 24.93 2.60 12.87
CA HIS A 83 24.85 2.34 14.30
C HIS A 83 23.67 1.45 14.67
N ALA A 84 22.48 1.69 14.13
CA ALA A 84 21.30 0.86 14.33
C ALA A 84 21.55 -0.58 13.87
N LEU A 85 22.15 -0.78 12.68
CA LEU A 85 22.53 -2.11 12.19
C LEU A 85 23.54 -2.82 13.10
N ARG A 86 24.48 -2.06 13.68
CA ARG A 86 25.45 -2.61 14.64
C ARG A 86 24.78 -2.98 15.97
N LEU A 87 23.77 -2.23 16.39
CA LEU A 87 22.99 -2.49 17.59
C LEU A 87 22.13 -3.77 17.42
N ILE A 88 21.45 -3.89 16.28
CA ILE A 88 20.68 -5.09 15.87
C ILE A 88 21.55 -6.35 15.92
N ARG A 89 22.80 -6.26 15.46
CA ARG A 89 23.75 -7.40 15.50
C ARG A 89 24.32 -7.68 16.90
N ARG A 90 24.35 -6.67 17.78
CA ARG A 90 24.92 -6.79 19.13
C ARG A 90 23.94 -7.44 20.10
N ASP A 91 22.64 -7.18 19.95
CA ASP A 91 21.59 -7.82 20.74
C ASP A 91 20.60 -8.57 19.84
N PRO A 92 20.97 -9.79 19.40
CA PRO A 92 20.14 -10.57 18.48
C PRO A 92 18.85 -11.08 19.14
N ALA A 93 18.83 -11.27 20.46
CA ALA A 93 17.66 -11.79 21.17
C ALA A 93 16.53 -10.76 21.21
N PHE A 94 16.85 -9.52 21.62
CA PHE A 94 15.88 -8.41 21.59
C PHE A 94 15.42 -8.09 20.17
N THR A 95 16.35 -8.08 19.22
CA THR A 95 16.02 -7.84 17.81
C THR A 95 15.04 -8.89 17.29
N PHE A 96 15.28 -10.16 17.58
CA PHE A 96 14.41 -11.24 17.12
C PHE A 96 13.00 -11.14 17.70
N THR A 97 12.86 -10.87 19.01
CA THR A 97 11.55 -10.73 19.63
C THR A 97 10.79 -9.52 19.08
N ALA A 98 11.46 -8.39 18.89
CA ALA A 98 10.87 -7.20 18.27
C ALA A 98 10.43 -7.47 16.83
N LEU A 99 11.29 -8.12 16.03
CA LEU A 99 10.99 -8.47 14.63
C LEU A 99 9.83 -9.46 14.53
N ALA A 100 9.81 -10.49 15.38
CA ALA A 100 8.74 -11.49 15.42
C ALA A 100 7.41 -10.85 15.81
N THR A 101 7.40 -9.97 16.81
CA THR A 101 6.19 -9.24 17.23
C THR A 101 5.66 -8.35 16.10
N LEU A 102 6.56 -7.62 15.42
CA LEU A 102 6.18 -6.77 14.29
C LEU A 102 5.65 -7.61 13.12
N ALA A 103 6.34 -8.71 12.79
CA ALA A 103 5.93 -9.62 11.72
C ALA A 103 4.57 -10.27 12.02
N LEU A 104 4.31 -10.67 13.26
CA LEU A 104 3.02 -11.22 13.68
C LEU A 104 1.91 -10.16 13.59
N GLY A 105 2.15 -8.93 14.05
CA GLY A 105 1.16 -7.85 13.94
C GLY A 105 0.80 -7.52 12.49
N ILE A 106 1.80 -7.41 11.61
CA ILE A 106 1.58 -7.15 10.18
C ILE A 106 0.88 -8.34 9.53
N GLY A 107 1.36 -9.56 9.80
CA GLY A 107 0.84 -10.79 9.22
C GLY A 107 -0.61 -11.06 9.64
N LEU A 108 -0.95 -10.85 10.91
CA LEU A 108 -2.30 -11.02 11.43
C LEU A 108 -3.28 -10.06 10.76
N ASN A 109 -2.94 -8.76 10.73
CA ASN A 109 -3.78 -7.77 10.07
C ASN A 109 -3.95 -8.08 8.58
N THR A 110 -2.85 -8.44 7.90
CA THR A 110 -2.89 -8.82 6.48
C THR A 110 -3.73 -10.07 6.24
N ALA A 111 -3.63 -11.08 7.10
CA ALA A 111 -4.40 -12.32 7.01
C ALA A 111 -5.90 -12.06 7.21
N ILE A 112 -6.27 -11.29 8.23
CA ILE A 112 -7.66 -10.90 8.49
C ILE A 112 -8.23 -10.16 7.28
N PHE A 113 -7.51 -9.16 6.74
CA PHE A 113 -7.96 -8.42 5.57
C PHE A 113 -7.99 -9.28 4.30
N SER A 114 -7.07 -10.22 4.13
CA SER A 114 -7.05 -11.12 2.96
C SER A 114 -8.25 -12.07 2.97
N VAL A 115 -8.57 -12.64 4.14
CA VAL A 115 -9.76 -13.50 4.32
C VAL A 115 -11.03 -12.67 4.16
N ALA A 116 -11.11 -11.51 4.83
CA ALA A 116 -12.25 -10.61 4.70
C ALA A 116 -12.45 -10.19 3.24
N TYR A 117 -11.37 -9.86 2.52
CA TYR A 117 -11.47 -9.52 1.11
C TYR A 117 -11.95 -10.71 0.28
N GLY A 118 -11.38 -11.91 0.49
CA GLY A 118 -11.76 -13.12 -0.25
C GLY A 118 -13.20 -13.60 0.00
N VAL A 119 -13.74 -13.36 1.20
CA VAL A 119 -15.07 -13.83 1.63
C VAL A 119 -16.15 -12.76 1.48
N ILE A 120 -15.85 -11.51 1.84
CA ILE A 120 -16.83 -10.42 1.89
C ILE A 120 -16.77 -9.56 0.62
N TRP A 121 -15.57 -9.27 0.11
CA TRP A 121 -15.37 -8.24 -0.93
C TRP A 121 -15.01 -8.79 -2.31
N ARG A 122 -14.80 -10.09 -2.44
CA ARG A 122 -14.52 -10.68 -3.75
C ARG A 122 -15.78 -10.49 -4.58
N PRO A 123 -15.72 -9.72 -5.68
CA PRO A 123 -16.90 -9.52 -6.50
C PRO A 123 -17.40 -10.88 -6.93
N LEU A 124 -18.71 -11.11 -6.79
CA LEU A 124 -19.31 -12.37 -7.21
C LEU A 124 -18.88 -12.62 -8.66
N PRO A 125 -18.43 -13.83 -9.02
CA PRO A 125 -17.95 -14.15 -10.36
C PRO A 125 -19.11 -14.30 -11.36
N TYR A 126 -20.07 -13.38 -11.31
CA TYR A 126 -21.25 -13.32 -12.17
C TYR A 126 -21.23 -12.01 -12.95
N PRO A 127 -21.80 -11.98 -14.17
CA PRO A 127 -22.03 -10.73 -14.90
C PRO A 127 -22.87 -9.75 -14.07
N ASN A 128 -22.45 -8.48 -14.01
CA ASN A 128 -23.12 -7.41 -13.26
C ASN A 128 -23.37 -7.73 -11.77
N PRO A 129 -22.32 -8.05 -10.98
CA PRO A 129 -22.48 -8.49 -9.59
C PRO A 129 -23.07 -7.40 -8.68
N ASP A 130 -22.93 -6.14 -9.07
CA ASP A 130 -23.50 -4.95 -8.42
C ASP A 130 -25.04 -4.86 -8.53
N ARG A 131 -25.66 -5.59 -9.47
CA ARG A 131 -27.12 -5.64 -9.67
C ARG A 131 -27.79 -6.81 -8.97
N LEU A 132 -27.02 -7.74 -8.39
CA LEU A 132 -27.54 -8.90 -7.68
C LEU A 132 -27.83 -8.54 -6.21
N VAL A 133 -29.05 -8.82 -5.77
CA VAL A 133 -29.48 -8.61 -4.38
C VAL A 133 -30.08 -9.89 -3.82
N ILE A 134 -29.78 -10.17 -2.55
CA ILE A 134 -30.44 -11.25 -1.80
C ILE A 134 -31.63 -10.64 -1.09
N VAL A 135 -32.82 -11.17 -1.38
CA VAL A 135 -34.04 -10.81 -0.68
C VAL A 135 -34.35 -11.89 0.34
N ALA A 136 -34.42 -11.52 1.61
CA ALA A 136 -34.66 -12.43 2.72
C ALA A 136 -35.70 -11.84 3.69
N SER A 137 -36.38 -12.71 4.44
CA SER A 137 -37.18 -12.24 5.58
C SER A 137 -36.25 -11.69 6.65
N ALA A 138 -36.62 -10.59 7.30
CA ALA A 138 -35.87 -10.06 8.42
C ALA A 138 -36.77 -10.02 9.66
N GLN A 139 -36.34 -10.63 10.76
CA GLN A 139 -36.98 -10.40 12.04
C GLN A 139 -36.50 -9.05 12.59
N GLN A 140 -37.36 -8.04 12.54
CA GLN A 140 -37.05 -6.71 13.06
C GLN A 140 -37.06 -6.72 14.60
N THR A 141 -36.07 -6.06 15.18
CA THR A 141 -36.02 -5.69 16.60
C THR A 141 -35.80 -4.19 16.74
N GLU A 142 -35.93 -3.63 17.95
CA GLU A 142 -35.76 -2.19 18.19
C GLU A 142 -34.39 -1.64 17.76
N THR A 143 -33.37 -2.51 17.66
CA THR A 143 -32.01 -2.16 17.24
C THR A 143 -31.69 -2.54 15.79
N GLY A 144 -32.69 -3.01 15.01
CA GLY A 144 -32.55 -3.43 13.61
C GLY A 144 -32.86 -4.90 13.36
N PRO A 145 -32.54 -5.42 12.16
CA PRO A 145 -32.83 -6.80 11.78
C PRO A 145 -31.94 -7.78 12.55
N LYS A 146 -32.55 -8.64 13.37
CA LYS A 146 -31.85 -9.61 14.24
C LYS A 146 -31.41 -10.86 13.49
N THR A 147 -32.21 -11.30 12.53
CA THR A 147 -31.94 -12.50 11.71
C THR A 147 -32.46 -12.31 10.30
N LEU A 148 -31.71 -12.85 9.33
CA LEU A 148 -32.18 -13.06 7.97
C LEU A 148 -32.69 -14.50 7.88
N GLY A 149 -33.96 -14.68 7.51
CA GLY A 149 -34.61 -15.98 7.37
C GLY A 149 -35.04 -16.27 5.94
N THR A 150 -35.06 -17.55 5.60
CA THR A 150 -35.54 -18.06 4.31
C THR A 150 -37.06 -18.02 4.25
N TRP A 151 -37.62 -17.72 3.08
CA TRP A 151 -39.06 -17.80 2.85
C TRP A 151 -39.50 -19.21 2.47
N ALA A 152 -40.76 -19.54 2.81
CA ALA A 152 -41.40 -20.72 2.26
C ALA A 152 -41.56 -20.57 0.73
N PRO A 153 -41.49 -21.68 -0.05
CA PRO A 153 -41.64 -21.63 -1.52
C PRO A 153 -42.91 -20.93 -2.00
N VAL A 154 -44.02 -21.09 -1.27
CA VAL A 154 -45.31 -20.41 -1.58
C VAL A 154 -45.21 -18.89 -1.57
N THR A 155 -44.33 -18.33 -0.73
CA THR A 155 -44.09 -16.89 -0.66
C THR A 155 -43.38 -16.40 -1.92
N TYR A 156 -42.42 -17.18 -2.44
CA TYR A 156 -41.75 -16.86 -3.69
C TYR A 156 -42.74 -16.81 -4.86
N GLU A 157 -43.62 -17.82 -4.99
CA GLU A 157 -44.63 -17.86 -6.05
C GLU A 157 -45.60 -16.68 -5.98
N ALA A 158 -46.01 -16.29 -4.77
CA ALA A 158 -46.89 -15.14 -4.57
C ALA A 158 -46.20 -13.79 -4.81
N LEU A 159 -44.89 -13.70 -4.52
CA LEU A 159 -44.11 -12.47 -4.61
C LEU A 159 -43.61 -12.20 -6.02
N ARG A 160 -43.17 -13.25 -6.75
CA ARG A 160 -42.61 -13.14 -8.10
C ARG A 160 -43.42 -12.27 -9.07
N PRO A 161 -44.75 -12.43 -9.22
CA PRO A 161 -45.53 -11.59 -10.14
C PRO A 161 -45.76 -10.16 -9.64
N ARG A 162 -45.47 -9.86 -8.37
CA ARG A 162 -45.70 -8.55 -7.74
C ARG A 162 -44.44 -7.68 -7.70
N VAL A 163 -43.26 -8.26 -7.89
CA VAL A 163 -42.00 -7.54 -7.91
C VAL A 163 -41.81 -6.92 -9.29
N THR A 164 -41.88 -5.60 -9.36
CA THR A 164 -41.70 -4.82 -10.60
C THR A 164 -40.40 -4.02 -10.64
N THR A 165 -39.67 -3.98 -9.53
CA THR A 165 -38.44 -3.20 -9.35
C THR A 165 -37.16 -3.97 -9.68
N LEU A 166 -37.25 -5.30 -9.82
CA LEU A 166 -36.14 -6.19 -10.17
C LEU A 166 -36.38 -6.75 -11.57
N ASP A 167 -35.31 -6.91 -12.36
CA ASP A 167 -35.38 -7.47 -13.71
C ASP A 167 -35.88 -8.93 -13.68
N ASP A 168 -35.46 -9.70 -12.67
CA ASP A 168 -35.88 -11.08 -12.45
C ASP A 168 -35.81 -11.42 -10.95
N LEU A 169 -36.60 -12.40 -10.53
CA LEU A 169 -36.61 -12.93 -9.17
C LEU A 169 -36.50 -14.46 -9.23
N ALA A 170 -35.45 -14.99 -8.63
CA ALA A 170 -35.21 -16.43 -8.51
C ALA A 170 -35.09 -16.85 -7.04
N ALA A 171 -35.43 -18.10 -6.76
CA ALA A 171 -35.33 -18.72 -5.45
C ALA A 171 -34.26 -19.82 -5.46
N TYR A 172 -33.59 -19.99 -4.31
CA TYR A 172 -32.69 -21.10 -4.08
C TYR A 172 -32.71 -21.53 -2.61
N THR A 173 -32.38 -22.79 -2.33
CA THR A 173 -32.12 -23.29 -0.98
C THR A 173 -31.05 -24.37 -1.01
N SER A 174 -30.17 -24.37 -0.02
CA SER A 174 -29.19 -25.46 0.15
C SER A 174 -29.89 -26.72 0.62
N ILE A 175 -29.57 -27.84 -0.01
CA ILE A 175 -30.07 -29.17 0.34
C ILE A 175 -28.92 -30.16 0.35
N ASP A 176 -29.02 -31.20 1.17
CA ASP A 176 -28.13 -32.35 1.07
C ASP A 176 -28.85 -33.45 0.30
N VAL A 177 -28.27 -33.86 -0.83
CA VAL A 177 -28.83 -34.93 -1.67
C VAL A 177 -27.98 -36.18 -1.55
N GLN A 178 -28.64 -37.33 -1.52
CA GLN A 178 -27.97 -38.62 -1.66
C GLN A 178 -27.96 -39.01 -3.13
N PHE A 179 -26.79 -38.95 -3.75
CA PHE A 179 -26.60 -39.39 -5.12
C PHE A 179 -26.39 -40.90 -5.13
N THR A 180 -27.37 -41.61 -5.69
CA THR A 180 -27.35 -43.07 -5.84
C THR A 180 -27.36 -43.43 -7.32
N GLY A 181 -26.67 -44.53 -7.67
CA GLY A 181 -26.48 -44.92 -9.07
C GLY A 181 -25.66 -46.20 -9.18
N ARG A 182 -24.73 -46.25 -10.15
CA ARG A 182 -23.78 -47.36 -10.28
C ARG A 182 -22.58 -47.15 -9.35
N GLY A 183 -22.76 -47.39 -8.06
CA GLY A 183 -21.70 -47.24 -7.05
C GLY A 183 -22.24 -47.09 -5.63
N GLU A 184 -21.35 -46.79 -4.69
CA GLU A 184 -21.74 -46.47 -3.31
C GLU A 184 -22.50 -45.13 -3.27
N PRO A 185 -23.55 -45.01 -2.44
CA PRO A 185 -24.26 -43.75 -2.22
C PRO A 185 -23.31 -42.65 -1.76
N LEU A 186 -23.37 -41.49 -2.44
CA LEU A 186 -22.58 -40.32 -2.08
C LEU A 186 -23.51 -39.21 -1.59
N GLN A 187 -23.26 -38.71 -0.38
CA GLN A 187 -23.93 -37.51 0.10
C GLN A 187 -23.24 -36.28 -0.50
N LEU A 188 -24.01 -35.44 -1.18
CA LEU A 188 -23.52 -34.25 -1.86
C LEU A 188 -24.30 -33.01 -1.41
N PRO A 189 -23.60 -31.91 -1.10
CA PRO A 189 -24.26 -30.62 -0.97
C PRO A 189 -24.75 -30.18 -2.35
N ALA A 190 -26.03 -29.82 -2.43
CA ALA A 190 -26.68 -29.32 -3.63
C ALA A 190 -27.49 -28.06 -3.31
N VAL A 191 -27.95 -27.41 -4.37
CA VAL A 191 -28.84 -26.25 -4.26
C VAL A 191 -30.06 -26.54 -5.10
N ASP A 192 -31.24 -26.55 -4.46
CA ASP A 192 -32.51 -26.55 -5.17
C ASP A 192 -32.82 -25.13 -5.62
N VAL A 193 -33.20 -24.96 -6.88
CA VAL A 193 -33.29 -23.65 -7.54
C VAL A 193 -34.53 -23.56 -8.40
N SER A 194 -35.11 -22.35 -8.46
CA SER A 194 -36.15 -22.06 -9.44
C SER A 194 -35.61 -22.14 -10.89
N PRO A 195 -36.43 -22.49 -11.90
CA PRO A 195 -35.95 -22.69 -13.27
C PRO A 195 -35.20 -21.50 -13.89
N ASN A 196 -35.56 -20.27 -13.51
CA ASN A 196 -34.92 -19.05 -14.00
C ASN A 196 -33.58 -18.71 -13.30
N PHE A 197 -33.22 -19.37 -12.21
CA PHE A 197 -32.06 -19.00 -11.37
C PHE A 197 -30.74 -18.84 -12.15
N VAL A 198 -30.44 -19.78 -13.05
CA VAL A 198 -29.21 -19.76 -13.87
C VAL A 198 -29.20 -18.55 -14.82
N ALA A 199 -30.37 -18.21 -15.37
CA ALA A 199 -30.54 -17.05 -16.24
C ALA A 199 -30.47 -15.73 -15.44
N THR A 200 -31.04 -15.68 -14.23
CA THR A 200 -30.94 -14.52 -13.32
C THR A 200 -29.50 -14.19 -12.96
N LEU A 201 -28.66 -15.22 -12.77
CA LEU A 201 -27.21 -15.06 -12.53
C LEU A 201 -26.41 -14.73 -13.79
N GLY A 202 -27.04 -14.71 -14.97
CA GLY A 202 -26.37 -14.41 -16.25
C GLY A 202 -25.35 -15.47 -16.67
N VAL A 203 -25.42 -16.68 -16.11
CA VAL A 203 -24.48 -17.78 -16.43
C VAL A 203 -25.13 -18.78 -17.38
N SER A 204 -24.31 -19.49 -18.15
CA SER A 204 -24.77 -20.56 -19.05
C SER A 204 -24.13 -21.89 -18.65
N PRO A 205 -24.88 -23.00 -18.66
CA PRO A 205 -24.29 -24.32 -18.42
C PRO A 205 -23.18 -24.62 -19.42
N ALA A 206 -22.02 -25.09 -18.93
CA ALA A 206 -20.90 -25.46 -19.80
C ALA A 206 -21.24 -26.63 -20.75
N ARG A 207 -22.21 -27.46 -20.37
CA ARG A 207 -22.77 -28.54 -21.18
C ARG A 207 -24.27 -28.65 -20.96
N GLY A 208 -25.00 -28.99 -22.02
CA GLY A 208 -26.44 -29.15 -21.99
C GLY A 208 -27.19 -27.83 -22.12
N ARG A 209 -28.36 -27.75 -21.48
CA ARG A 209 -29.25 -26.58 -21.52
C ARG A 209 -29.67 -26.21 -20.10
N ALA A 210 -30.00 -24.93 -19.90
CA ALA A 210 -30.63 -24.48 -18.67
C ALA A 210 -32.05 -25.06 -18.53
N PHE A 211 -32.64 -24.91 -17.34
CA PHE A 211 -34.02 -25.31 -17.10
C PHE A 211 -34.97 -24.53 -18.02
N LEU A 212 -36.03 -25.19 -18.48
CA LEU A 212 -37.07 -24.52 -19.26
C LEU A 212 -37.93 -23.67 -18.31
N THR A 213 -38.18 -22.41 -18.68
CA THR A 213 -39.01 -21.46 -17.93
C THR A 213 -40.51 -21.60 -18.19
N GLY A 214 -40.98 -22.81 -18.52
CA GLY A 214 -42.39 -23.14 -18.74
C GLY A 214 -42.87 -24.16 -17.72
N ALA A 215 -44.12 -24.05 -17.29
CA ALA A 215 -44.76 -24.98 -16.36
C ALA A 215 -44.62 -26.43 -16.83
N ALA A 216 -43.63 -27.12 -16.26
CA ALA A 216 -43.57 -28.55 -16.17
C ALA A 216 -43.20 -28.84 -14.71
N ALA A 217 -44.20 -28.71 -13.84
CA ALA A 217 -44.19 -29.45 -12.59
C ALA A 217 -44.00 -30.93 -12.97
N PRO A 218 -43.06 -31.67 -12.37
CA PRO A 218 -43.02 -33.10 -12.55
C PRO A 218 -44.25 -33.73 -11.88
N ASP A 219 -44.82 -34.75 -12.55
CA ASP A 219 -45.85 -35.66 -12.03
C ASP A 219 -45.46 -36.30 -10.69
#